data_AF-A0A3B9K694-F1
#
_entry.id   AF-A0A3B9K694-F1
#
_cell.length_a   1.000
_cell.length_b   1.000
_cell.length_c   1.000
_cell.angle_alpha   90.00
_cell.angle_beta   90.00
_cell.angle_gamma   90.00
#
_symmetry.space_group_name_H-M   'P 1'
#
loop_
_entity.id
_entity.type
_entity.pdbx_description
1 polymer ?
#
loop_
_entity_poly.entity_id
_entity_poly.type
_entity_poly.pdbx_seq_one_letter_code
_entity_poly.pdbx_strand_id
1 'polypeptide(L)'
;MKAKKSLVPVMFSVTLVPFLLLVLMAFEERIPWNIPRDEVLFFGLIIVVVGGVTLCGWVFQDVIRPLRSLQAAMKEIRDGNLDFTLEVDSDSEIGMLCRDFEEMRIRLKESAEEKVAYDKESKMLLSNISHDLRTPLTAIKGYVEGIRDGVASSPEKLDKYIRTIYNKTMDMDRLLDELTF
;
A
#
# COMPACT_ATOMS: atom_id res chain seq x y z
N MET A 1 -20.73 8.71 19.94
CA MET A 1 -19.41 8.40 20.51
C MET A 1 -19.45 6.95 21.02
N LYS A 2 -19.19 5.97 20.15
CA LYS A 2 -19.17 4.55 20.56
C LYS A 2 -17.91 4.32 21.39
N ALA A 3 -18.08 3.78 22.59
CA ALA A 3 -16.98 3.48 23.50
C ALA A 3 -15.95 2.59 22.78
N LYS A 4 -14.69 3.02 22.77
CA LYS A 4 -13.53 2.21 22.40
C LYS A 4 -13.57 0.94 23.26
N LYS A 5 -14.00 -0.19 22.71
CA LYS A 5 -14.01 -1.47 23.43
C LYS A 5 -12.58 -1.96 23.48
N SER A 6 -11.82 -1.45 24.45
CA SER A 6 -10.50 -2.00 24.70
C SER A 6 -10.65 -3.46 25.10
N LEU A 7 -9.93 -4.32 24.39
CA LEU A 7 -10.01 -5.77 24.56
C LEU A 7 -9.63 -6.19 26.00
N VAL A 8 -8.70 -5.46 26.61
CA VAL A 8 -8.07 -5.79 27.89
C VAL A 8 -9.05 -5.78 29.09
N PRO A 9 -9.80 -4.69 29.36
CA PRO A 9 -10.72 -4.66 30.51
C PRO A 9 -11.87 -5.68 30.43
N VAL A 10 -12.30 -6.05 29.22
CA VAL A 10 -13.33 -7.07 29.01
C VAL A 10 -12.82 -8.47 29.39
N MET A 11 -11.57 -8.80 29.04
CA MET A 11 -10.96 -10.07 29.45
C MET A 11 -10.87 -10.20 30.98
N PHE A 12 -10.47 -9.12 31.65
CA PHE A 12 -10.35 -9.09 33.11
C PHE A 12 -11.71 -9.20 33.80
N SER A 13 -12.75 -8.53 33.31
CA SER A 13 -14.08 -8.59 33.96
C SER A 13 -14.76 -9.95 33.81
N VAL A 14 -14.58 -10.63 32.67
CA VAL A 14 -15.24 -11.92 32.38
C VAL A 14 -14.59 -13.08 33.11
N THR A 15 -13.28 -13.03 33.40
CA THR A 15 -12.56 -14.16 34.01
C THR A 15 -12.09 -13.90 35.44
N LEU A 16 -11.56 -12.71 35.74
CA LEU A 16 -10.94 -12.43 37.04
C LEU A 16 -12.00 -12.28 38.14
N VAL A 17 -13.13 -11.63 37.85
CA VAL A 17 -14.18 -11.36 38.84
C VAL A 17 -14.89 -12.64 39.29
N PRO A 18 -15.37 -13.53 38.40
CA PRO A 18 -15.98 -14.79 38.82
C PRO A 18 -14.98 -15.71 39.53
N PHE A 19 -13.72 -15.72 39.08
CA PHE A 19 -12.65 -16.49 39.73
C PHE A 19 -12.36 -15.98 41.15
N LEU A 20 -12.22 -14.66 41.34
CA LEU A 20 -12.03 -14.06 42.67
C LEU A 20 -13.21 -14.33 43.60
N LEU A 21 -14.44 -14.22 43.10
CA LEU A 21 -15.65 -14.52 43.89
C LEU A 21 -15.68 -16.00 44.33
N LEU A 22 -15.32 -16.92 43.44
CA LEU A 22 -15.24 -18.35 43.73
C LEU A 22 -14.15 -18.63 44.78
N VAL A 23 -12.98 -18.01 44.64
CA VAL A 23 -11.88 -18.11 45.63
C VAL A 23 -12.30 -17.55 46.98
N LEU A 24 -12.96 -16.39 47.02
CA LEU A 24 -13.48 -15.80 48.26
C LEU A 24 -14.53 -16.70 48.93
N MET A 25 -15.48 -17.24 48.15
CA MET A 25 -16.49 -18.18 48.65
C MET A 25 -15.90 -19.49 49.15
N ALA A 26 -14.79 -19.95 48.58
CA ALA A 26 -14.10 -21.16 49.02
C ALA A 26 -13.31 -20.96 50.33
N PHE A 27 -12.83 -19.74 50.61
CA PHE A 27 -12.08 -19.41 51.82
C PHE A 27 -12.97 -19.06 53.02
N GLU A 28 -14.21 -18.63 52.78
CA GLU A 28 -15.12 -18.25 53.85
C GLU A 28 -15.79 -19.50 54.46
N GLU A 29 -15.25 -19.99 55.58
CA GLU A 29 -15.75 -21.20 56.28
C GLU A 29 -17.21 -21.10 56.77
N ARG A 30 -17.82 -19.91 56.68
CA ARG A 30 -19.13 -19.59 57.26
C ARG A 30 -20.12 -19.13 56.20
N ILE A 31 -20.36 -19.95 55.18
CA ILE A 31 -21.54 -19.78 54.34
C ILE A 31 -22.77 -20.08 55.22
N PRO A 32 -23.66 -19.11 55.51
CA PRO A 32 -24.78 -19.29 56.44
C PRO A 32 -25.94 -20.11 55.82
N TRP A 33 -25.78 -20.56 54.59
CA TRP A 33 -26.73 -21.38 53.84
C TRP A 33 -26.28 -22.84 53.90
N ASN A 34 -27.20 -23.77 54.11
CA ASN A 34 -26.97 -25.22 54.21
C ASN A 34 -26.56 -25.88 52.87
N ILE A 35 -25.80 -25.17 52.03
CA ILE A 35 -25.34 -25.60 50.71
C ILE A 35 -24.07 -26.43 50.91
N PRO A 36 -24.03 -27.68 50.41
CA PRO A 36 -22.87 -28.54 50.60
C PRO A 36 -21.70 -28.05 49.73
N ARG A 37 -20.46 -28.21 50.23
CA ARG A 37 -19.25 -27.61 49.62
C ARG A 37 -18.96 -28.12 48.20
N ASP A 38 -19.34 -29.37 47.91
CA ASP A 38 -19.20 -30.00 46.60
C ASP A 38 -20.05 -29.34 45.51
N GLU A 39 -21.26 -28.86 45.84
CA GLU A 39 -22.10 -28.11 44.90
C GLU A 39 -21.43 -26.78 44.52
N VAL A 40 -20.89 -26.05 45.49
CA VAL A 40 -20.18 -24.77 45.25
C VAL A 40 -18.95 -24.98 44.36
N LEU A 41 -18.17 -26.03 44.62
CA LEU A 41 -17.01 -26.37 43.80
C LEU A 41 -17.41 -26.77 42.37
N PHE A 42 -18.48 -27.53 42.21
CA PHE A 42 -19.01 -27.95 40.91
C PHE A 42 -19.46 -26.76 40.06
N PHE A 43 -20.28 -25.86 40.62
CA PHE A 43 -20.71 -24.64 39.92
C PHE A 43 -19.54 -23.72 39.59
N GLY A 44 -18.59 -23.60 40.52
CA GLY A 44 -17.37 -22.85 40.30
C GLY A 44 -16.56 -23.35 39.11
N LEU A 45 -16.37 -24.68 39.02
CA LEU A 45 -15.70 -25.32 37.89
C LEU A 45 -16.41 -25.04 36.57
N ILE A 46 -17.75 -25.14 36.55
CA ILE A 46 -18.55 -24.83 35.36
C ILE A 46 -18.33 -23.38 34.90
N ILE A 47 -18.36 -22.41 35.82
CA ILE A 47 -18.15 -21.00 35.50
C ILE A 47 -16.77 -20.78 34.88
N VAL A 48 -15.72 -21.38 35.44
CA VAL A 48 -14.35 -21.26 34.92
C VAL A 48 -14.25 -21.86 33.52
N VAL A 49 -14.83 -23.05 33.29
CA VAL A 49 -14.81 -23.72 31.99
C VAL A 49 -15.57 -22.92 30.95
N VAL A 50 -16.81 -22.50 31.25
CA VAL A 50 -17.65 -21.72 30.33
C VAL A 50 -17.02 -20.36 30.04
N GLY A 51 -16.49 -19.67 31.06
CA GLY A 51 -15.78 -18.41 30.90
C GLY A 51 -14.53 -18.55 30.02
N GLY A 52 -13.76 -19.62 30.23
CA GLY A 52 -12.58 -19.95 29.41
C GLY A 52 -12.94 -20.19 27.94
N VAL A 53 -13.95 -21.02 27.68
CA VAL A 53 -14.43 -21.29 26.30
C VAL A 53 -14.93 -20.00 25.63
N THR A 54 -15.69 -19.19 26.36
CA THR A 54 -16.22 -17.91 25.85
C THR A 54 -15.08 -16.94 25.52
N LEU A 55 -14.09 -16.82 26.41
CA LEU A 55 -12.93 -15.95 26.20
C LEU A 55 -12.07 -16.43 25.02
N CYS A 56 -11.83 -17.74 24.88
CA CYS A 56 -11.11 -18.30 23.74
C CYS A 56 -11.82 -18.00 22.41
N GLY A 57 -13.14 -18.16 22.35
CA GLY A 57 -13.92 -17.84 21.15
C GLY A 57 -13.84 -16.36 20.77
N TRP A 58 -13.93 -15.49 21.76
CA TRP A 58 -13.82 -14.05 21.58
C TRP A 58 -12.42 -13.61 21.12
N VAL A 59 -11.34 -14.09 21.77
CA VAL A 59 -9.95 -13.82 21.35
C VAL A 59 -9.70 -14.31 19.93
N PHE A 60 -10.25 -15.47 19.57
CA PHE A 60 -10.09 -16.00 18.23
C PHE A 60 -10.70 -15.10 17.16
N GLN A 61 -11.89 -14.54 17.42
CA GLN A 61 -12.60 -13.67 16.48
C GLN A 61 -12.02 -12.26 16.42
N ASP A 62 -11.67 -11.65 17.56
CA ASP A 62 -11.27 -10.23 17.59
C ASP A 62 -9.75 -10.01 17.44
N VAL A 63 -8.93 -11.03 17.65
CA VAL A 63 -7.45 -10.91 17.60
C VAL A 63 -6.85 -11.85 16.58
N ILE A 64 -7.08 -13.16 16.71
CA ILE A 64 -6.35 -14.16 15.91
C ILE A 64 -6.78 -14.12 14.44
N ARG A 65 -8.08 -14.06 14.16
CA ARG A 65 -8.60 -14.05 12.78
C ARG A 65 -8.19 -12.79 12.00
N PRO A 66 -8.29 -11.56 12.55
CA PRO A 66 -7.79 -10.35 11.89
C PRO A 66 -6.27 -10.40 11.64
N LEU A 67 -5.47 -10.86 12.61
CA LEU A 67 -4.01 -10.97 12.43
C LEU A 67 -3.62 -11.93 11.29
N ARG A 68 -4.33 -13.07 11.14
CA ARG A 68 -4.11 -13.97 10.00
C ARG A 68 -4.48 -13.32 8.67
N SER A 69 -5.55 -12.54 8.66
CA SER A 69 -5.99 -11.81 7.46
C SER A 69 -4.98 -10.74 7.06
N LEU A 70 -4.45 -10.00 8.05
CA LEU A 70 -3.37 -9.04 7.87
C LEU A 70 -2.09 -9.70 7.36
N GLN A 71 -1.74 -10.89 7.88
CA GLN A 71 -0.60 -11.66 7.39
C GLN A 71 -0.78 -12.10 5.93
N ALA A 72 -1.98 -12.51 5.53
CA ALA A 72 -2.27 -12.84 4.14
C ALA A 72 -2.17 -11.59 3.25
N ALA A 73 -2.75 -10.46 3.67
CA ALA A 73 -2.63 -9.19 2.97
C ALA A 73 -1.18 -8.72 2.79
N MET A 74 -0.35 -8.84 3.83
CA MET A 74 1.08 -8.55 3.74
C MET A 74 1.79 -9.43 2.70
N LYS A 75 1.36 -10.69 2.55
CA LYS A 75 1.91 -11.59 1.55
C LYS A 75 1.55 -11.15 0.13
N GLU A 76 0.30 -10.74 -0.10
CA GLU A 76 -0.13 -10.19 -1.39
C GLU A 76 0.71 -8.97 -1.79
N ILE A 77 0.90 -8.00 -0.87
CA ILE A 77 1.74 -6.82 -1.12
C ILE A 77 3.19 -7.22 -1.42
N ARG A 78 3.76 -8.14 -0.64
CA ARG A 78 5.14 -8.63 -0.83
C ARG A 78 5.31 -9.29 -2.21
N ASP A 79 4.30 -10.02 -2.65
CA ASP A 79 4.30 -10.70 -3.94
C ASP A 79 3.93 -9.73 -5.10
N GLY A 80 3.74 -8.44 -4.80
CA GLY A 80 3.51 -7.34 -5.75
C GLY A 80 2.04 -7.12 -6.12
N ASN A 81 1.12 -7.88 -5.52
CA ASN A 81 -0.30 -7.74 -5.75
C ASN A 81 -0.88 -6.66 -4.83
N LEU A 82 -1.32 -5.54 -5.43
CA LEU A 82 -2.05 -4.48 -4.72
C LEU A 82 -3.54 -4.48 -5.05
N ASP A 83 -4.01 -5.37 -5.92
CA ASP A 83 -5.40 -5.47 -6.38
C ASP A 83 -6.24 -6.39 -5.51
N PHE A 84 -6.23 -6.13 -4.20
CA PHE A 84 -7.08 -6.80 -3.24
C PHE A 84 -7.65 -5.79 -2.24
N THR A 85 -8.55 -6.24 -1.37
CA THR A 85 -9.12 -5.42 -0.30
C THR A 85 -9.06 -6.19 1.01
N LEU A 86 -8.59 -5.52 2.05
CA LEU A 86 -8.64 -6.06 3.41
C LEU A 86 -9.94 -5.63 4.07
N GLU A 87 -10.90 -6.55 4.18
CA GLU A 87 -12.15 -6.30 4.91
C GLU A 87 -11.90 -6.29 6.42
N VAL A 88 -12.29 -5.19 7.09
CA VAL A 88 -12.12 -5.01 8.53
C VAL A 88 -13.46 -4.73 9.20
N ASP A 89 -13.98 -5.75 9.89
CA ASP A 89 -15.23 -5.67 10.64
C ASP A 89 -14.99 -5.72 12.16
N SER A 90 -14.14 -4.83 12.66
CA SER A 90 -13.87 -4.72 14.10
C SER A 90 -13.51 -3.29 14.51
N ASP A 91 -14.14 -2.79 15.55
CA ASP A 91 -13.82 -1.50 16.19
C ASP A 91 -12.70 -1.63 17.25
N SER A 92 -12.06 -2.80 17.36
CA SER A 92 -10.97 -3.06 18.30
C SER A 92 -9.68 -2.35 17.90
N GLU A 93 -8.68 -2.35 18.79
CA GLU A 93 -7.33 -1.89 18.48
C GLU A 93 -6.70 -2.64 17.30
N ILE A 94 -6.96 -3.94 17.16
CA ILE A 94 -6.49 -4.74 16.03
C ILE A 94 -7.24 -4.36 14.75
N GLY A 95 -8.53 -4.06 14.86
CA GLY A 95 -9.31 -3.54 13.74
C GLY A 95 -8.79 -2.18 13.24
N MET A 96 -8.45 -1.26 14.15
CA MET A 96 -7.81 0.01 13.76
C MET A 96 -6.50 -0.24 13.00
N LEU A 97 -5.64 -1.12 13.51
CA LEU A 97 -4.39 -1.47 12.82
C LEU A 97 -4.64 -2.02 11.41
N CYS A 98 -5.65 -2.87 11.23
CA CYS A 98 -5.99 -3.39 9.91
C CYS A 98 -6.49 -2.29 8.96
N ARG A 99 -7.24 -1.29 9.46
CA ARG A 99 -7.67 -0.14 8.65
C ARG A 99 -6.49 0.74 8.22
N ASP A 100 -5.60 1.05 9.16
CA ASP A 100 -4.40 1.85 8.86
C ASP A 100 -3.52 1.12 7.83
N PHE A 101 -3.42 -0.21 7.92
CA PHE A 101 -2.72 -1.02 6.94
C PHE A 101 -3.39 -1.01 5.57
N GLU A 102 -4.72 -1.10 5.51
CA GLU A 102 -5.47 -1.02 4.25
C GLU A 102 -5.29 0.35 3.58
N GLU A 103 -5.29 1.45 4.37
CA GLU A 103 -5.00 2.78 3.84
C GLU A 103 -3.59 2.86 3.24
N MET A 104 -2.59 2.29 3.92
CA MET A 104 -1.23 2.21 3.39
C MET A 104 -1.17 1.43 2.07
N ARG A 105 -1.90 0.30 1.94
CA ARG A 105 -1.99 -0.48 0.69
C ARG A 105 -2.59 0.37 -0.43
N ILE A 106 -3.67 1.09 -0.17
CA ILE A 106 -4.34 1.97 -1.16
C ILE A 106 -3.36 3.04 -1.66
N ARG A 107 -2.69 3.76 -0.76
CA ARG A 107 -1.73 4.80 -1.13
C ARG A 107 -0.55 4.25 -1.92
N LEU A 108 -0.08 3.04 -1.55
CA LEU A 108 0.98 2.36 -2.30
C LEU A 108 0.54 2.02 -3.73
N LYS A 109 -0.72 1.58 -3.90
CA LYS A 109 -1.30 1.29 -5.21
C LYS A 109 -1.39 2.56 -6.07
N GLU A 110 -1.95 3.62 -5.53
CA GLU A 110 -2.07 4.92 -6.22
C GLU A 110 -0.71 5.42 -6.66
N SER A 111 0.29 5.40 -5.78
CA SER A 111 1.66 5.84 -6.11
C SER A 111 2.30 4.98 -7.20
N ALA A 112 2.05 3.67 -7.21
CA ALA A 112 2.55 2.78 -8.26
C ALA A 112 1.88 3.09 -9.61
N GLU A 113 0.57 3.32 -9.63
CA GLU A 113 -0.19 3.67 -10.83
C GLU A 113 0.25 5.04 -11.39
N GLU A 114 0.42 6.04 -10.53
CA GLU A 114 0.95 7.36 -10.90
C GLU A 114 2.34 7.26 -11.51
N LYS A 115 3.22 6.45 -10.92
CA LYS A 115 4.57 6.24 -11.45
C LYS A 115 4.53 5.60 -12.85
N VAL A 116 3.66 4.62 -13.06
CA VAL A 116 3.50 3.98 -14.37
C VAL A 116 2.96 4.98 -15.40
N ALA A 117 2.00 5.82 -15.01
CA ALA A 117 1.47 6.87 -15.88
C ALA A 117 2.56 7.88 -16.27
N TYR A 118 3.34 8.35 -15.28
CA TYR A 118 4.46 9.27 -15.48
C TYR A 118 5.54 8.68 -16.40
N ASP A 119 5.94 7.42 -16.18
CA ASP A 119 6.92 6.74 -17.03
C ASP A 119 6.42 6.62 -18.48
N LYS A 120 5.12 6.41 -18.67
CA LYS A 120 4.48 6.33 -19.99
C LYS A 120 4.49 7.69 -20.69
N GLU A 121 4.12 8.75 -19.98
CA GLU A 121 4.14 10.12 -20.48
C GLU A 121 5.56 10.56 -20.86
N SER A 122 6.53 10.28 -19.98
CA SER A 122 7.95 10.56 -20.22
C SER A 122 8.47 9.87 -21.48
N LYS A 123 8.10 8.60 -21.69
CA LYS A 123 8.46 7.84 -22.90
C LYS A 123 7.82 8.42 -24.16
N MET A 124 6.57 8.86 -24.09
CA MET A 124 5.90 9.50 -25.24
C MET A 124 6.57 10.83 -25.58
N LEU A 125 6.86 11.66 -24.59
CA LEU A 125 7.58 12.93 -24.76
C LEU A 125 8.93 12.70 -25.42
N LEU A 126 9.74 11.76 -24.90
CA LEU A 126 11.04 11.42 -25.49
C LEU A 126 10.94 10.91 -26.93
N SER A 127 9.90 10.12 -27.23
CA SER A 127 9.65 9.62 -28.59
C SER A 127 9.32 10.76 -29.56
N ASN A 128 8.47 11.70 -29.15
CA ASN A 128 8.09 12.85 -29.97
C ASN A 128 9.32 13.74 -30.26
N ILE A 129 10.12 14.03 -29.25
CA ILE A 129 11.37 14.78 -29.41
C ILE A 129 12.33 14.08 -30.36
N SER A 130 12.50 12.77 -30.19
CA SER A 130 13.38 11.98 -31.05
C SER A 130 12.94 12.02 -32.51
N HIS A 131 11.63 12.04 -32.76
CA HIS A 131 11.08 12.22 -34.10
C HIS A 131 11.37 13.61 -34.66
N ASP A 132 11.13 14.65 -33.87
CA ASP A 132 11.26 16.04 -34.30
C ASP A 132 12.73 16.43 -34.52
N LEU A 133 13.68 15.87 -33.77
CA LEU A 133 15.11 16.01 -33.99
C LEU A 133 15.63 15.20 -35.21
N ARG A 134 15.00 14.07 -35.53
CA ARG A 134 15.41 13.25 -36.68
C ARG A 134 15.21 13.97 -38.01
N THR A 135 14.18 14.78 -38.13
CA THR A 135 13.86 15.55 -39.35
C THR A 135 14.98 16.53 -39.75
N PRO A 136 15.39 17.49 -38.90
CA PRO A 136 16.49 18.40 -39.21
C PRO A 136 17.83 17.65 -39.34
N LEU A 137 18.07 16.61 -38.54
CA LEU A 137 19.28 15.79 -38.66
C LEU A 137 19.38 15.09 -40.04
N THR A 138 18.26 14.56 -40.54
CA THR A 138 18.21 13.93 -41.87
C THR A 138 18.46 14.95 -42.96
N ALA A 139 17.90 16.16 -42.82
CA ALA A 139 18.16 17.26 -43.76
C ALA A 139 19.66 17.63 -43.76
N ILE A 140 20.26 17.84 -42.58
CA ILE A 140 21.69 18.16 -42.44
C ILE A 140 22.53 17.07 -43.14
N LYS A 141 22.25 15.79 -42.85
CA LYS A 141 22.96 14.67 -43.48
C LYS A 141 22.85 14.69 -44.99
N GLY A 142 21.65 14.90 -45.54
CA GLY A 142 21.43 14.98 -46.99
C GLY A 142 22.17 16.15 -47.65
N TYR A 143 22.21 17.33 -47.01
CA TYR A 143 22.98 18.46 -47.52
C TYR A 143 24.50 18.20 -47.44
N VAL A 144 25.00 17.59 -46.36
CA VAL A 144 26.42 17.20 -46.24
C VAL A 144 26.80 16.18 -47.30
N GLU A 145 25.95 15.17 -47.55
CA GLU A 145 26.14 14.18 -48.62
C GLU A 145 26.16 14.87 -50.00
N GLY A 146 25.25 15.80 -50.27
CA GLY A 146 25.26 16.55 -51.54
C GLY A 146 26.49 17.44 -51.74
N ILE A 147 27.08 17.99 -50.66
CA ILE A 147 28.38 18.67 -50.75
C ILE A 147 29.48 17.66 -51.09
N ARG A 148 29.54 16.54 -50.37
CA ARG A 148 30.57 15.50 -50.55
C ARG A 148 30.54 14.88 -51.95
N ASP A 149 29.35 14.64 -52.48
CA ASP A 149 29.15 13.98 -53.77
C ASP A 149 29.24 14.97 -54.95
N GLY A 150 29.61 16.24 -54.69
CA GLY A 150 29.87 17.26 -55.70
C GLY A 150 28.62 17.90 -56.31
N VAL A 151 27.43 17.69 -55.73
CA VAL A 151 26.17 18.28 -56.19
C VAL A 151 26.15 19.80 -55.96
N ALA A 152 26.79 20.26 -54.89
CA ALA A 152 27.00 21.67 -54.58
C ALA A 152 28.27 22.24 -55.25
N SER A 153 28.36 22.13 -56.58
CA SER A 153 29.58 22.40 -57.35
C SER A 153 29.87 23.88 -57.64
N SER A 154 28.93 24.80 -57.37
CA SER A 154 29.15 26.25 -57.52
C SER A 154 29.26 26.94 -56.16
N PRO A 155 30.00 28.06 -56.05
CA PRO A 155 30.13 28.83 -54.81
C PRO A 155 28.76 29.19 -54.20
N GLU A 156 27.79 29.58 -55.03
CA GLU A 156 26.44 29.97 -54.59
C GLU A 156 25.63 28.77 -54.07
N LYS A 157 25.76 27.60 -54.70
CA LYS A 157 25.11 26.37 -54.22
C LYS A 157 25.71 25.90 -52.90
N LEU A 158 27.02 25.97 -52.76
CA LEU A 158 27.72 25.60 -51.54
C LEU A 158 27.28 26.49 -50.36
N ASP A 159 27.26 27.81 -50.55
CA ASP A 159 26.76 28.76 -49.55
C ASP A 159 25.32 28.44 -49.13
N LYS A 160 24.43 28.17 -50.10
CA LYS A 160 23.05 27.77 -49.82
C LYS A 160 22.96 26.50 -48.96
N TYR A 161 23.79 25.49 -49.24
CA TYR A 161 23.79 24.23 -48.49
C TYR A 161 24.28 24.46 -47.05
N ILE A 162 25.39 25.18 -46.89
CA ILE A 162 25.93 25.55 -45.56
C ILE A 162 24.91 26.33 -44.75
N ARG A 163 24.27 27.33 -45.36
CA ARG A 163 23.22 28.14 -44.70
C ARG A 163 22.02 27.29 -44.28
N THR A 164 21.64 26.30 -45.10
CA THR A 164 20.54 25.38 -44.75
C THR A 164 20.93 24.46 -43.59
N ILE A 165 22.15 23.93 -43.58
CA ILE A 165 22.68 23.15 -42.45
C ILE A 165 22.65 23.98 -41.16
N TYR A 166 23.16 25.22 -41.20
CA TYR A 166 23.15 26.13 -40.06
C TYR A 166 21.73 26.42 -39.54
N ASN A 167 20.78 26.70 -40.44
CA ASN A 167 19.39 26.91 -40.03
C ASN A 167 18.80 25.65 -39.39
N LYS A 168 19.13 24.45 -39.90
CA LYS A 168 18.65 23.19 -39.30
C LYS A 168 19.28 22.89 -37.95
N THR A 169 20.53 23.29 -37.71
CA THR A 169 21.13 23.20 -36.37
C THR A 169 20.48 24.18 -35.40
N MET A 170 20.13 25.40 -35.85
CA MET A 170 19.36 26.36 -35.04
C MET A 170 17.95 25.85 -34.71
N ASP A 171 17.28 25.19 -35.67
CA ASP A 171 15.97 24.56 -35.43
C ASP A 171 16.08 23.50 -34.32
N MET A 172 17.14 22.68 -34.33
CA MET A 172 17.40 21.68 -33.28
C MET A 172 17.69 22.30 -31.92
N ASP A 173 18.45 23.41 -31.89
CA ASP A 173 18.77 24.13 -30.65
C ASP A 173 17.49 24.67 -29.99
N ARG A 174 16.59 25.26 -30.79
CA ARG A 174 15.28 25.72 -30.30
C ARG A 174 14.42 24.59 -29.74
N LEU A 175 14.43 23.43 -30.40
CA LEU A 175 13.72 22.24 -29.90
C LEU A 175 14.30 21.73 -28.58
N LEU A 176 15.61 21.88 -28.34
CA LEU A 176 16.24 21.52 -27.06
C LEU A 176 15.92 22.54 -25.95
N ASP A 177 15.85 23.83 -26.28
CA ASP A 177 15.45 24.87 -25.34
C ASP A 177 14.00 24.68 -24.84
N GLU A 178 13.09 24.26 -25.73
CA GLU A 178 11.69 23.91 -25.39
C GLU A 178 11.58 22.71 -24.42
N LEU A 179 12.67 21.98 -24.15
CA LEU A 179 12.71 20.81 -23.27
C LEU A 179 13.38 21.05 -21.92
N THR A 180 14.17 22.11 -21.81
CA THR A 180 15.00 22.39 -20.63
C THR A 180 14.37 23.44 -19.71
N PHE A 181 13.17 23.94 -20.07
CA PHE A 181 12.38 24.93 -19.34
C PHE A 181 10.93 24.48 -19.19
#